data_AF-L7FMU6-F1
#
_entry.id   AF-L7FMU6-F1
#
_cell.length_a   1.000
_cell.length_b   1.000
_cell.length_c   1.000
_cell.angle_alpha   90.00
_cell.angle_beta   90.00
_cell.angle_gamma   90.00
#
_symmetry.space_group_name_H-M   'P 1'
#
loop_
_entity.id
_entity.type
_entity.pdbx_description
1 polymer ?
#
loop_
_entity_poly.entity_id
_entity_poly.type
_entity_poly.pdbx_seq_one_letter_code
_entity_poly.pdbx_strand_id
1 'polypeptide(L)'
;MTLDLSKVNGHFDLKLLREHFMKGGLVSENTLSTLIESAKIIFKTEKNVINVNKNTSVFGDIHGQYFDLLSELDEVFVNYYNNHIFLGDYVDRGEYSCEVLITLLCLKMNNPNSVIMLRGNHESDMMCSSYGFKSECIWKYGDAIYNQFLLLF
;
A
#
# COMPACT_ATOMS: atom_id res chain seq x y z
N MET A 1 10.17 -17.54 -2.45
CA MET A 1 9.60 -17.57 -3.82
C MET A 1 8.91 -16.24 -4.05
N THR A 2 9.16 -15.59 -5.18
CA THR A 2 8.57 -14.28 -5.51
C THR A 2 7.29 -14.44 -6.32
N LEU A 3 6.32 -13.54 -6.12
CA LEU A 3 5.08 -13.44 -6.92
C LEU A 3 5.24 -12.33 -7.96
N ASP A 4 5.02 -12.65 -9.23
CA ASP A 4 4.87 -11.64 -10.28
C ASP A 4 3.46 -11.07 -10.26
N LEU A 5 3.30 -9.87 -9.69
CA LEU A 5 2.03 -9.18 -9.68
C LEU A 5 1.63 -8.76 -11.10
N SER A 6 0.48 -9.27 -11.55
CA SER A 6 -0.12 -8.88 -12.82
C SER A 6 -1.62 -8.66 -12.65
N LYS A 7 -2.19 -7.84 -13.54
CA LYS A 7 -3.62 -7.56 -13.55
C LYS A 7 -4.34 -8.61 -14.38
N VAL A 8 -5.41 -9.19 -13.82
CA VAL A 8 -6.36 -10.02 -14.55
C VAL A 8 -7.62 -9.19 -14.76
N ASN A 9 -8.07 -9.04 -16.01
CA ASN A 9 -9.20 -8.18 -16.37
C ASN A 9 -9.09 -6.73 -15.85
N GLY A 10 -7.86 -6.20 -15.79
CA GLY A 10 -7.59 -4.82 -15.34
C GLY A 10 -7.41 -4.65 -13.84
N HIS A 11 -7.58 -5.71 -13.04
CA HIS A 11 -7.48 -5.67 -11.58
C HIS A 11 -6.41 -6.61 -11.04
N PHE A 12 -5.71 -6.20 -9.99
CA PHE A 12 -4.84 -7.05 -9.19
C PHE A 12 -5.68 -8.03 -8.35
N ASP A 13 -5.24 -9.29 -8.29
CA ASP A 13 -5.87 -10.30 -7.44
C ASP A 13 -5.39 -10.15 -5.98
N LEU A 14 -6.19 -9.45 -5.19
CA LEU A 14 -5.89 -9.19 -3.78
C LEU A 14 -5.99 -10.46 -2.91
N LYS A 15 -6.76 -11.48 -3.33
CA LYS A 15 -6.84 -12.76 -2.60
C LYS A 15 -5.55 -13.54 -2.78
N LEU A 16 -5.06 -13.64 -4.01
CA LEU A 16 -3.77 -14.26 -4.30
C LEU A 16 -2.63 -13.54 -3.57
N LEU A 17 -2.63 -12.21 -3.59
CA LEU A 17 -1.63 -11.41 -2.87
C LEU A 17 -1.64 -11.67 -1.36
N ARG A 18 -2.84 -11.67 -0.75
CA ARG A 18 -3.02 -12.00 0.67
C ARG A 18 -2.46 -13.38 1.00
N GLU A 19 -2.87 -14.40 0.25
CA GLU A 19 -2.43 -15.79 0.49
C GLU A 19 -0.90 -15.93 0.36
N HIS A 20 -0.30 -15.18 -0.56
CA HIS A 20 1.15 -15.17 -0.76
C HIS A 20 1.89 -14.51 0.40
N PHE A 21 1.44 -13.34 0.85
CA PHE A 21 2.02 -12.65 2.01
C PHE A 21 1.82 -13.40 3.32
N MET A 22 0.68 -14.06 3.52
CA MET A 22 0.46 -14.93 4.69
C MET A 22 1.44 -16.11 4.77
N LYS A 23 2.05 -16.50 3.65
CA LYS A 23 3.09 -17.55 3.59
C LYS A 23 4.51 -16.97 3.67
N GLY A 24 4.67 -15.68 3.95
CA GLY A 24 5.96 -14.98 3.96
C GLY A 24 6.56 -14.79 2.56
N GLY A 25 5.73 -14.85 1.51
CA GLY A 25 6.17 -14.61 0.14
C GLY A 25 6.50 -13.14 -0.12
N LEU A 26 7.36 -12.87 -1.11
CA LEU A 26 7.67 -11.52 -1.56
C LEU A 26 7.15 -11.29 -2.97
N VAL A 27 6.94 -10.04 -3.38
CA VAL A 27 6.65 -9.71 -4.78
C VAL A 27 7.95 -9.62 -5.58
N SER A 28 7.93 -9.82 -6.90
CA SER A 28 9.14 -9.59 -7.70
C SER A 28 9.45 -8.09 -7.79
N GLU A 29 10.72 -7.71 -7.65
CA GLU A 29 11.15 -6.30 -7.69
C GLU A 29 10.70 -5.58 -8.98
N ASN A 30 10.70 -6.28 -10.12
CA ASN A 30 10.23 -5.72 -11.40
C ASN A 30 8.74 -5.35 -11.38
N THR A 31 7.89 -6.24 -10.86
CA THR A 31 6.44 -5.97 -10.79
C THR A 31 6.12 -4.93 -9.73
N LEU A 32 6.85 -4.94 -8.61
CA LEU A 32 6.76 -3.91 -7.57
C LEU A 32 7.16 -2.52 -8.09
N SER A 33 8.28 -2.41 -8.80
CA SER A 33 8.73 -1.17 -9.43
C SER A 33 7.68 -0.61 -10.39
N THR A 34 7.09 -1.48 -11.22
CA THR A 34 6.01 -1.11 -12.14
C THR A 34 4.76 -0.63 -11.41
N LEU A 35 4.39 -1.27 -10.29
CA LEU A 35 3.28 -0.87 -9.44
C LEU A 35 3.51 0.53 -8.84
N ILE A 36 4.70 0.77 -8.28
CA ILE A 36 5.07 2.04 -7.66
C ILE A 36 5.02 3.18 -8.70
N GLU A 37 5.61 2.99 -9.88
CA GLU A 37 5.56 4.02 -10.93
C GLU A 37 4.13 4.30 -11.42
N SER A 38 3.30 3.26 -11.54
CA SER A 38 1.89 3.43 -11.91
C SER A 38 1.12 4.23 -10.85
N ALA A 39 1.37 3.95 -9.56
CA ALA A 39 0.75 4.68 -8.46
C ALA A 39 1.21 6.14 -8.40
N LYS A 40 2.50 6.43 -8.63
CA LYS A 40 3.03 7.81 -8.73
C LYS A 40 2.30 8.63 -9.78
N ILE A 41 1.98 8.03 -10.93
CA ILE A 41 1.23 8.71 -11.99
C ILE A 41 -0.17 9.08 -11.47
N ILE A 42 -0.86 8.16 -10.80
CA ILE A 42 -2.18 8.43 -10.22
C ILE A 42 -2.09 9.54 -9.16
N PHE A 43 -1.22 9.40 -8.17
CA PHE A 43 -1.11 10.37 -7.07
C PHE A 43 -0.77 11.78 -7.56
N LYS A 44 0.04 11.93 -8.61
CA LYS A 44 0.33 13.24 -9.23
C LYS A 44 -0.89 13.92 -9.84
N THR A 45 -1.93 13.17 -10.19
CA THR A 45 -3.18 13.72 -10.75
C THR A 45 -4.19 14.08 -9.66
N GLU A 46 -3.97 13.64 -8.42
CA GLU A 46 -4.89 13.89 -7.31
C GLU A 46 -4.66 15.29 -6.70
N LYS A 47 -5.72 15.86 -6.13
CA LYS A 47 -5.64 17.16 -5.46
C LYS A 47 -5.07 16.98 -4.06
N ASN A 48 -4.30 17.95 -3.59
CA ASN A 48 -3.81 17.98 -2.21
C ASN A 48 -4.95 17.98 -1.17
N VAL A 49 -6.12 18.52 -1.53
CA VAL A 49 -7.34 18.47 -0.72
C VAL A 49 -8.40 17.73 -1.50
N ILE A 50 -8.81 16.58 -0.98
CA ILE A 50 -9.75 15.67 -1.63
C ILE A 50 -11.13 15.88 -1.00
N ASN A 51 -12.12 16.13 -1.85
CA ASN A 51 -13.52 16.17 -1.42
C ASN A 51 -14.06 14.74 -1.40
N VAL A 52 -14.70 14.37 -0.30
CA VAL A 52 -15.22 13.02 -0.10
C VAL A 52 -16.74 13.01 0.03
N ASN A 53 -17.33 11.96 -0.50
CA ASN A 53 -18.77 11.79 -0.58
C ASN A 53 -19.32 11.20 0.73
N LYS A 54 -20.65 11.25 0.90
CA LYS A 54 -21.33 10.52 1.98
C LYS A 54 -21.12 9.00 1.78
N ASN A 55 -21.05 8.24 2.88
CA ASN A 55 -20.71 6.80 2.95
C ASN A 55 -19.23 6.49 2.65
N THR A 56 -18.37 6.89 3.59
CA THR A 56 -16.93 6.71 3.50
C THR A 56 -16.42 6.08 4.79
N SER A 57 -15.65 4.99 4.67
CA SER A 57 -14.88 4.41 5.77
C SER A 57 -13.53 5.13 5.86
N VAL A 58 -13.14 5.50 7.07
CA VAL A 58 -11.88 6.21 7.34
C VAL A 58 -11.01 5.34 8.23
N PHE A 59 -9.78 5.10 7.78
CA PHE A 59 -8.78 4.29 8.45
C PHE A 59 -7.63 5.20 8.92
N GLY A 60 -7.29 5.10 10.20
CA GLY A 60 -6.16 5.81 10.79
C GLY A 60 -4.84 5.07 10.54
N ASP A 61 -3.93 5.20 11.50
CA ASP A 61 -2.58 4.64 11.47
C ASP A 61 -2.60 3.11 11.29
N ILE A 62 -1.67 2.59 10.48
CA ILE A 62 -1.52 1.15 10.24
C ILE A 62 -0.18 0.63 10.74
N HIS A 63 0.90 1.40 10.59
CA HIS A 63 2.23 1.10 11.16
C HIS A 63 2.71 -0.34 10.92
N GLY A 64 2.67 -0.80 9.67
CA GLY A 64 3.15 -2.13 9.31
C GLY A 64 2.38 -3.29 9.96
N GLN A 65 1.20 -3.06 10.54
CA GLN A 65 0.35 -4.09 11.15
C GLN A 65 -0.50 -4.80 10.09
N TYR A 66 0.16 -5.58 9.22
CA TYR A 66 -0.48 -6.18 8.05
C TYR A 66 -1.66 -7.10 8.37
N PHE A 67 -1.58 -7.91 9.44
CA PHE A 67 -2.66 -8.83 9.80
C PHE A 67 -3.90 -8.10 10.35
N ASP A 68 -3.70 -6.99 11.04
CA ASP A 68 -4.80 -6.14 11.50
C ASP A 68 -5.45 -5.45 10.30
N LEU A 69 -4.64 -4.92 9.37
CA LEU A 69 -5.14 -4.37 8.11
C LEU A 69 -5.98 -5.40 7.33
N LEU A 70 -5.57 -6.66 7.24
CA LEU A 70 -6.37 -7.69 6.57
C LEU A 70 -7.74 -7.89 7.21
N SER A 71 -7.82 -7.83 8.54
CA SER A 71 -9.07 -7.96 9.28
C SER A 71 -10.01 -6.80 8.97
N GLU A 72 -9.49 -5.58 8.92
CA GLU A 72 -10.24 -4.38 8.51
C GLU A 72 -10.69 -4.47 7.04
N LEU A 73 -9.83 -5.00 6.17
CA LEU A 73 -10.13 -5.14 4.75
C LEU A 73 -11.14 -6.24 4.45
N ASP A 74 -11.33 -7.24 5.31
CA ASP A 74 -12.33 -8.29 5.11
C ASP A 74 -13.75 -7.72 5.06
N GLU A 75 -14.06 -6.65 5.81
CA GLU A 75 -15.33 -5.93 5.70
C GLU A 75 -15.38 -5.02 4.46
N VAL A 76 -14.23 -4.45 4.05
CA VAL A 76 -14.08 -3.60 2.86
C VAL A 76 -14.31 -4.39 1.57
N PHE A 77 -13.74 -5.59 1.45
CA PHE A 77 -13.88 -6.45 0.28
C PHE A 77 -15.30 -6.99 0.07
N VAL A 78 -16.16 -6.88 1.08
CA VAL A 78 -17.57 -7.27 1.00
C VAL A 78 -18.45 -6.11 0.52
N ASN A 79 -18.05 -4.85 0.77
CA ASN A 79 -18.82 -3.66 0.45
C ASN A 79 -18.13 -2.73 -0.58
N TYR A 80 -18.09 -3.18 -1.85
CA TYR A 80 -17.50 -2.46 -2.99
C TYR A 80 -18.10 -1.07 -3.30
N TYR A 81 -19.18 -0.66 -2.63
CA TYR A 81 -19.90 0.60 -2.90
C TYR A 81 -19.44 1.78 -2.03
N ASN A 82 -18.54 1.56 -1.07
CA ASN A 82 -18.08 2.61 -0.15
C ASN A 82 -16.76 3.23 -0.62
N ASN A 83 -16.53 4.49 -0.25
CA ASN A 83 -15.20 5.08 -0.37
C ASN A 83 -14.36 4.68 0.85
N HIS A 84 -13.06 4.55 0.65
CA HIS A 84 -12.09 4.20 1.69
C HIS A 84 -11.01 5.28 1.71
N ILE A 85 -10.84 5.93 2.86
CA ILE A 85 -9.77 6.91 3.08
C ILE A 85 -8.79 6.33 4.09
N PHE A 86 -7.52 6.24 3.70
CA PHE A 86 -6.42 5.90 4.59
C PHE A 86 -5.65 7.17 4.92
N LEU A 87 -5.57 7.53 6.20
CA LEU A 87 -5.09 8.85 6.65
C LEU A 87 -3.55 9.00 6.63
N GLY A 88 -2.80 7.91 6.45
CA GLY A 88 -1.34 7.91 6.42
C GLY A 88 -0.78 6.94 7.45
N ASP A 89 0.52 7.06 7.74
CA ASP A 89 1.23 6.28 8.75
C ASP A 89 1.08 4.77 8.50
N TYR A 90 1.43 4.38 7.28
CA TYR A 90 1.37 3.02 6.75
C TYR A 90 2.55 2.17 7.22
N VAL A 91 3.69 2.83 7.36
CA VAL A 91 4.99 2.19 7.60
C VAL A 91 5.50 2.42 9.01
N ASP A 92 6.64 1.79 9.30
CA ASP A 92 7.37 1.83 10.57
C ASP A 92 6.62 1.15 11.73
N ARG A 93 7.36 0.92 12.84
CA ARG A 93 6.91 0.25 14.08
C ARG A 93 6.57 -1.23 13.94
N GLY A 94 5.79 -1.62 12.95
CA GLY A 94 5.50 -3.00 12.59
C GLY A 94 6.54 -3.59 11.63
N GLU A 95 6.44 -4.91 11.41
CA GLU A 95 7.41 -5.70 10.62
C GLU A 95 6.96 -5.97 9.16
N TYR A 96 5.76 -5.50 8.81
CA TYR A 96 5.10 -5.80 7.53
C TYR A 96 4.69 -4.52 6.77
N SER A 97 5.50 -3.47 6.87
CA SER A 97 5.26 -2.19 6.18
C SER A 97 5.23 -2.36 4.66
N CYS A 98 6.10 -3.20 4.10
CA CYS A 98 6.11 -3.46 2.66
C CYS A 98 4.80 -4.12 2.20
N GLU A 99 4.32 -5.12 2.92
CA GLU A 99 3.08 -5.84 2.61
C GLU A 99 1.86 -4.92 2.71
N VAL A 100 1.83 -4.05 3.73
CA VAL A 100 0.83 -2.98 3.87
C VAL A 100 0.83 -2.09 2.64
N LEU A 101 1.97 -1.48 2.29
CA LEU A 101 2.06 -0.57 1.14
C LEU A 101 1.66 -1.26 -0.16
N ILE A 102 2.20 -2.44 -0.43
CA ILE A 102 1.91 -3.17 -1.68
C ILE A 102 0.41 -3.48 -1.78
N THR A 103 -0.21 -3.91 -0.68
CA THR A 103 -1.64 -4.22 -0.66
C THR A 103 -2.50 -2.97 -0.88
N LEU A 104 -2.19 -1.87 -0.21
CA LEU A 104 -2.90 -0.60 -0.38
C LEU A 104 -2.73 -0.01 -1.78
N LEU A 105 -1.53 -0.13 -2.36
CA LEU A 105 -1.28 0.29 -3.74
C LEU A 105 -2.07 -0.55 -4.75
N CYS A 106 -2.11 -1.88 -4.59
CA CYS A 106 -2.96 -2.72 -5.44
C CYS A 106 -4.44 -2.34 -5.31
N LEU A 107 -4.91 -2.06 -4.08
CA LEU A 107 -6.28 -1.59 -3.82
C LEU A 107 -6.57 -0.24 -4.49
N LYS A 108 -5.64 0.72 -4.37
CA LYS A 108 -5.69 2.02 -5.05
C LYS A 108 -5.75 1.87 -6.56
N MET A 109 -4.89 1.03 -7.13
CA MET A 109 -4.84 0.79 -8.59
C MET A 109 -6.08 0.07 -9.13
N ASN A 110 -6.77 -0.70 -8.28
CA ASN A 110 -8.02 -1.35 -8.64
C ASN A 110 -9.21 -0.38 -8.60
N ASN A 111 -9.20 0.59 -7.68
CA ASN A 111 -10.33 1.50 -7.43
C ASN A 111 -9.86 2.95 -7.20
N PRO A 112 -9.21 3.61 -8.18
CA PRO A 112 -8.51 4.88 -7.95
C PRO A 112 -9.41 6.03 -7.50
N ASN A 113 -10.70 5.99 -7.86
CA ASN A 113 -11.68 7.02 -7.50
C ASN A 113 -12.30 6.82 -6.11
N SER A 114 -12.27 5.59 -5.58
CA SER A 114 -12.94 5.24 -4.32
C SER A 114 -11.95 4.99 -3.18
N VAL A 115 -10.69 4.69 -3.49
CA VAL A 115 -9.63 4.46 -2.52
C VAL A 115 -8.70 5.67 -2.51
N ILE A 116 -8.64 6.34 -1.38
CA ILE A 116 -7.84 7.54 -1.15
C ILE A 116 -6.75 7.20 -0.14
N MET A 117 -5.51 7.53 -0.47
CA MET A 117 -4.35 7.36 0.40
C MET A 117 -3.74 8.74 0.65
N LEU A 118 -3.75 9.18 1.90
CA LEU A 118 -3.15 10.43 2.33
C LEU A 118 -1.75 10.18 2.90
N ARG A 119 -0.95 11.23 2.95
CA ARG A 119 0.41 11.17 3.50
C ARG A 119 0.38 11.43 5.00
N GLY A 120 0.89 10.49 5.79
CA GLY A 120 1.21 10.68 7.20
C GLY A 120 2.64 11.19 7.39
N ASN A 121 3.06 11.40 8.63
CA ASN A 121 4.42 11.86 8.90
C ASN A 121 5.46 10.75 8.71
N HIS A 122 5.05 9.48 8.85
CA HIS A 122 5.93 8.33 8.67
C HIS A 122 6.30 8.07 7.21
N GLU A 123 5.53 8.58 6.25
CA GLU A 123 5.87 8.60 4.83
C GLU A 123 6.91 9.69 4.52
N SER A 124 8.07 9.65 5.18
CA SER A 124 9.20 10.57 5.00
C SER A 124 10.53 9.89 5.28
N ASP A 125 11.61 10.31 4.59
CA ASP A 125 12.94 9.72 4.75
C ASP A 125 13.43 9.75 6.21
N MET A 126 13.19 10.87 6.91
CA MET A 126 13.57 11.04 8.31
C MET A 126 12.95 9.99 9.22
N MET A 127 11.65 9.71 9.06
CA MET A 127 10.94 8.74 9.88
C MET A 127 11.31 7.30 9.47
N CYS A 128 11.26 7.00 8.17
CA CYS A 128 11.57 5.67 7.63
C CYS A 128 12.98 5.18 8.02
N SER A 129 13.96 6.09 8.03
CA SER A 129 15.34 5.78 8.41
C SER A 129 15.51 5.53 9.90
N SER A 130 14.57 6.01 10.74
CA SER A 130 14.66 5.95 12.20
C SER A 130 13.82 4.83 12.82
N TYR A 131 12.72 4.41 12.17
CA TYR A 131 11.68 3.61 12.81
C TYR A 131 11.37 2.26 12.14
N GLY A 132 12.22 1.81 11.20
CA GLY A 132 12.30 0.42 10.78
C GLY A 132 12.01 0.18 9.30
N PHE A 133 11.23 1.02 8.63
CA PHE A 133 10.82 0.78 7.25
C PHE A 133 12.00 0.67 6.29
N LYS A 134 13.01 1.54 6.42
CA LYS A 134 14.22 1.47 5.58
C LYS A 134 14.90 0.11 5.68
N SER A 135 15.10 -0.37 6.91
CA SER A 135 15.76 -1.64 7.16
C SER A 135 14.93 -2.81 6.64
N GLU A 136 13.61 -2.78 6.87
CA GLU A 136 12.67 -3.79 6.36
C GLU A 136 12.71 -3.85 4.83
N CYS A 137 12.55 -2.71 4.16
CA CYS A 137 12.48 -2.65 2.70
C CYS A 137 13.79 -3.06 2.05
N ILE A 138 14.94 -2.64 2.59
CA ILE A 138 16.25 -3.05 2.07
C ILE A 138 16.44 -4.55 2.25
N TRP A 139 16.03 -5.12 3.38
CA TRP A 139 16.15 -6.55 3.61
C TRP A 139 15.25 -7.38 2.68
N LYS A 140 14.02 -6.93 2.42
CA LYS A 140 13.07 -7.65 1.54
C LYS A 140 13.32 -7.42 0.04
N TYR A 141 13.65 -6.20 -0.36
CA TYR A 141 13.60 -5.75 -1.76
C TYR A 141 14.82 -4.92 -2.22
N GLY A 142 15.77 -4.62 -1.32
CA GLY A 142 16.94 -3.83 -1.63
C GLY A 142 16.72 -2.31 -1.68
N ASP A 143 17.85 -1.60 -1.79
CA ASP A 143 17.90 -0.13 -1.71
C ASP A 143 17.17 0.56 -2.87
N ALA A 144 17.20 -0.03 -4.07
CA ALA A 144 16.53 0.52 -5.25
C ALA A 144 15.03 0.67 -5.04
N ILE A 145 14.36 -0.34 -4.47
CA ILE A 145 12.92 -0.30 -4.19
C ILE A 145 12.61 0.66 -3.04
N TYR A 146 13.45 0.70 -2.00
CA TYR A 146 13.29 1.67 -0.92
C TYR A 146 13.30 3.12 -1.44
N ASN A 147 14.25 3.46 -2.31
CA ASN A 147 14.31 4.78 -2.92
C ASN A 147 13.07 5.09 -3.77
N GLN A 148 12.47 4.09 -4.42
CA GLN A 148 11.22 4.28 -5.16
C GLN A 148 10.03 4.54 -4.22
N PHE A 149 9.94 3.86 -3.08
CA PHE A 149 8.94 4.17 -2.06
C PHE A 149 9.11 5.59 -1.51
N LEU A 150 10.35 6.04 -1.25
CA LEU A 150 10.58 7.43 -0.83
C LEU A 150 10.14 8.46 -1.88
N LEU A 151 10.29 8.15 -3.17
CA LEU A 151 9.81 9.02 -4.27
C LEU A 151 8.30 8.92 -4.50
N LEU A 152 7.66 7.89 -3.99
CA LEU A 152 6.20 7.73 -4.02
C LEU A 152 5.52 8.59 -2.95
N PHE A 153 6.13 8.71 -1.78
CA PHE A 153 5.65 9.47 -0.62
C PHE A 153 5.62 11.00 -0.85
#